data_AF-A0A529HRH0-F1
#
_entry.id   AF-A0A529HRH0-F1
#
_cell.length_a   1.000
_cell.length_b   1.000
_cell.length_c   1.000
_cell.angle_alpha   90.00
_cell.angle_beta   90.00
_cell.angle_gamma   90.00
#
_symmetry.space_group_name_H-M   'P 1'
#
loop_
_entity.id
_entity.type
_entity.pdbx_description
1 polymer ?
#
loop_
_entity_poly.entity_id
_entity_poly.type
_entity_poly.pdbx_seq_one_letter_code
_entity_poly.pdbx_strand_id
1 'polypeptide(L)'
;MAEDRKSRTGWLQEAWLLLKESVSGYMDDNALSHGAAIAFYATTSLAPILLIVVAVAGLVVGKDAAQLALSAQISGVMGPQSADLLKATIETASRPWSGALATIIGLVTLLITASGVFGEMQQSLNEIWKVEPRAMSLSRLVRARAASLGLVAALGFMLLVSLAASTAISVLA
;
A
#
# COMPACT_ATOMS: atom_id res chain seq x y z
N MET A 1 38.89 -29.69 -30.15
CA MET A 1 37.49 -29.98 -29.76
C MET A 1 37.29 -30.20 -28.24
N ALA A 2 38.22 -29.75 -27.39
CA ALA A 2 38.18 -29.98 -25.93
C ALA A 2 38.10 -28.68 -25.08
N GLU A 3 38.46 -27.52 -25.64
CA GLU A 3 38.40 -26.22 -24.93
C GLU A 3 36.99 -25.69 -24.70
N ASP A 4 36.07 -25.96 -25.62
CA ASP A 4 34.67 -25.50 -25.55
C ASP A 4 33.84 -26.21 -24.48
N ARG A 5 34.34 -27.33 -23.94
CA ARG A 5 33.67 -28.10 -22.89
C ARG A 5 34.01 -27.58 -21.48
N LYS A 6 35.13 -26.86 -21.32
CA LYS A 6 35.59 -26.33 -20.02
C LYS A 6 34.92 -25.02 -19.63
N SER A 7 34.54 -24.18 -20.60
CA SER A 7 33.75 -22.95 -20.35
C SER A 7 32.29 -23.28 -19.97
N ARG A 8 31.72 -24.33 -20.55
CA ARG A 8 30.33 -24.78 -20.30
C ARG A 8 30.07 -25.35 -18.91
N THR A 9 31.09 -25.74 -18.16
CA THR A 9 30.96 -26.19 -16.77
C THR A 9 31.18 -25.05 -15.76
N GLY A 10 31.90 -24.00 -16.14
CA GLY A 10 32.16 -22.84 -15.28
C GLY A 10 30.93 -21.96 -15.07
N TRP A 11 30.18 -21.64 -16.13
CA TRP A 11 28.99 -20.78 -16.01
C TRP A 11 27.87 -21.41 -15.17
N LEU A 12 27.73 -22.74 -15.17
CA LEU A 12 26.77 -23.43 -14.31
C LEU A 12 27.16 -23.35 -12.85
N GLN A 13 28.46 -23.46 -12.55
CA GLN A 13 28.98 -23.33 -11.19
C GLN A 13 28.88 -21.89 -10.69
N GLU A 14 29.18 -20.91 -11.54
CA GLU A 14 29.02 -19.48 -11.24
C GLU A 14 27.55 -19.10 -11.07
N ALA A 15 26.66 -19.54 -11.96
CA ALA A 15 25.22 -19.32 -11.82
C ALA A 15 24.67 -19.97 -10.55
N TRP A 16 25.13 -21.17 -10.21
CA TRP A 16 24.76 -21.85 -8.97
C TRP A 16 25.27 -21.11 -7.73
N LEU A 17 26.51 -20.60 -7.78
CA LEU A 17 27.09 -19.82 -6.69
C LEU A 17 26.32 -18.51 -6.48
N LEU A 18 26.05 -17.76 -7.55
CA LEU A 18 25.26 -16.53 -7.52
C LEU A 18 23.84 -16.77 -7.03
N LEU A 19 23.19 -17.85 -7.47
CA LEU A 19 21.85 -18.21 -7.02
C LEU A 19 21.86 -18.57 -5.54
N LYS A 20 22.83 -19.36 -5.08
CA LYS A 20 22.98 -19.72 -3.67
C LYS A 20 23.22 -18.49 -2.80
N GLU A 21 24.08 -17.57 -3.24
CA GLU A 21 24.41 -16.35 -2.51
C GLU A 21 23.25 -15.36 -2.50
N SER A 22 22.50 -15.26 -3.60
CA SER A 22 21.27 -14.46 -3.67
C SER A 22 20.18 -15.01 -2.75
N VAL A 23 19.99 -16.33 -2.70
CA VAL A 23 19.02 -16.97 -1.81
C VAL A 23 19.44 -16.81 -0.35
N SER A 24 20.73 -16.99 -0.04
CA SER A 24 21.25 -16.74 1.32
C SER A 24 21.03 -15.29 1.71
N GLY A 25 21.42 -14.34 0.87
CA GLY A 25 21.20 -12.91 1.13
C GLY A 25 19.73 -12.57 1.32
N TYR A 26 18.83 -13.13 0.50
CA TYR A 26 17.39 -12.93 0.63
C TYR A 26 16.83 -13.45 1.97
N MET A 27 17.35 -14.58 2.46
CA MET A 27 16.99 -15.12 3.78
C MET A 27 17.61 -14.31 4.92
N ASP A 28 18.89 -13.97 4.80
CA ASP A 28 19.67 -13.22 5.81
C ASP A 28 19.10 -11.80 5.99
N ASP A 29 18.63 -11.18 4.90
CA ASP A 29 17.98 -9.86 4.92
C ASP A 29 16.49 -9.93 5.35
N ASN A 30 16.02 -11.07 5.88
CA ASN A 30 14.64 -11.29 6.36
C ASN A 30 13.56 -10.88 5.34
N ALA A 31 13.85 -10.95 4.04
CA ALA A 31 13.00 -10.37 3.01
C ALA A 31 11.60 -11.02 2.94
N LEU A 32 11.48 -12.29 3.33
CA LEU A 32 10.18 -12.97 3.51
C LEU A 32 9.36 -12.33 4.62
N SER A 33 9.97 -12.06 5.77
CA SER A 33 9.32 -11.45 6.93
C SER A 33 8.89 -10.01 6.61
N HIS A 34 9.74 -9.24 5.94
CA HIS A 34 9.39 -7.89 5.48
C HIS A 34 8.29 -7.91 4.41
N GLY A 35 8.33 -8.86 3.47
CA GLY A 35 7.26 -9.05 2.49
C GLY A 35 5.93 -9.41 3.14
N ALA A 36 5.94 -10.30 4.14
CA ALA A 36 4.77 -10.64 4.93
C ALA A 36 4.23 -9.45 5.73
N ALA A 37 5.12 -8.64 6.33
CA ALA A 37 4.74 -7.42 7.04
C ALA A 37 4.06 -6.41 6.09
N ILE A 38 4.64 -6.17 4.91
CA ILE A 38 4.05 -5.27 3.89
C ILE A 38 2.67 -5.77 3.46
N ALA A 39 2.52 -7.08 3.20
CA ALA A 39 1.24 -7.67 2.81
C ALA A 39 0.18 -7.55 3.93
N PHE A 40 0.58 -7.81 5.18
CA PHE A 40 -0.28 -7.63 6.35
C PHE A 40 -0.72 -6.17 6.49
N TYR A 41 0.22 -5.23 6.44
CA TYR A 41 -0.08 -3.80 6.52
C TYR A 41 -0.98 -3.33 5.38
N ALA A 42 -0.74 -3.75 4.14
CA ALA A 42 -1.58 -3.40 3.00
C ALA A 42 -3.01 -3.93 3.18
N THR A 43 -3.15 -5.18 3.59
CA THR A 43 -4.46 -5.83 3.80
C THR A 43 -5.22 -5.17 4.94
N THR A 44 -4.57 -4.93 6.08
CA THR A 44 -5.19 -4.30 7.25
C THR A 44 -5.48 -2.81 7.03
N SER A 45 -4.70 -2.12 6.20
CA SER A 45 -4.94 -0.71 5.86
C SER A 45 -6.01 -0.49 4.78
N LEU A 46 -6.41 -1.55 4.07
CA LEU A 46 -7.39 -1.46 2.99
C LEU A 46 -8.70 -0.82 3.46
N ALA A 47 -9.22 -1.29 4.58
CA ALA A 47 -10.44 -0.79 5.20
C ALA A 47 -10.40 0.73 5.49
N PRO A 48 -9.44 1.25 6.28
CA PRO A 48 -9.33 2.68 6.54
C PRO A 48 -9.06 3.52 5.30
N ILE A 49 -8.28 3.04 4.33
CA ILE A 49 -8.04 3.77 3.08
C ILE A 49 -9.34 3.93 2.29
N LEU A 50 -10.13 2.86 2.16
CA LEU A 50 -11.41 2.90 1.44
C LEU A 50 -12.40 3.87 2.07
N LEU A 51 -12.43 3.95 3.41
CA LEU A 51 -13.24 4.95 4.11
C LEU A 51 -12.84 6.38 3.77
N ILE A 52 -11.54 6.67 3.73
CA ILE A 52 -11.04 7.99 3.34
C ILE A 52 -11.47 8.30 1.91
N VAL A 53 -11.31 7.35 0.99
CA VAL A 53 -11.72 7.52 -0.42
C VAL A 53 -13.22 7.81 -0.52
N VAL A 54 -14.07 7.03 0.15
CA VAL A 54 -15.54 7.25 0.15
C VAL A 54 -15.91 8.57 0.81
N ALA A 55 -15.24 8.95 1.90
CA ALA A 55 -15.49 10.22 2.58
C ALA A 55 -15.16 11.40 1.65
N VAL A 56 -13.98 11.39 1.02
CA VAL A 56 -13.53 12.46 0.10
C VAL A 56 -14.40 12.52 -1.16
N ALA A 57 -14.64 11.38 -1.81
CA ALA A 57 -15.51 11.33 -2.98
C ALA A 57 -16.95 11.73 -2.64
N GLY A 58 -17.43 11.33 -1.46
CA GLY A 58 -18.76 11.68 -0.96
C GLY A 58 -18.97 13.17 -0.73
N LEU A 59 -17.90 13.96 -0.53
CA LEU A 59 -18.00 15.43 -0.47
C LEU A 59 -18.33 16.05 -1.83
N VAL A 60 -18.00 15.37 -2.94
CA VAL A 60 -18.19 15.88 -4.30
C VAL A 60 -19.45 15.30 -4.94
N VAL A 61 -19.68 13.99 -4.84
CA VAL A 61 -20.77 13.28 -5.53
C VAL A 61 -21.86 12.75 -4.60
N GLY A 62 -21.70 12.89 -3.28
CA GLY A 62 -22.58 12.27 -2.27
C GLY A 62 -22.10 10.88 -1.84
N LYS A 63 -22.30 10.53 -0.56
CA LYS A 63 -21.80 9.27 0.04
C LYS A 63 -22.30 8.02 -0.69
N ASP A 64 -23.59 7.96 -1.01
CA ASP A 64 -24.20 6.78 -1.62
C ASP A 64 -23.67 6.56 -3.04
N ALA A 65 -23.53 7.63 -3.82
CA ALA A 65 -22.96 7.58 -5.16
C ALA A 65 -21.47 7.19 -5.14
N ALA A 66 -20.70 7.72 -4.19
CA ALA A 66 -19.29 7.36 -4.01
C ALA A 66 -19.11 5.88 -3.65
N GLN A 67 -19.93 5.36 -2.73
CA GLN A 67 -19.89 3.96 -2.32
C GLN A 67 -20.31 3.04 -3.47
N LEU A 68 -21.35 3.42 -4.23
CA LEU A 68 -21.79 2.65 -5.40
C LEU A 68 -20.71 2.59 -6.48
N ALA A 69 -20.13 3.74 -6.86
CA ALA A 69 -19.08 3.82 -7.87
C ALA A 69 -17.84 3.00 -7.50
N LEU A 70 -17.41 3.07 -6.24
CA LEU A 70 -16.26 2.30 -5.76
C LEU A 70 -16.55 0.79 -5.75
N SER A 71 -17.76 0.40 -5.36
CA SER A 71 -18.18 -1.01 -5.38
C SER A 71 -18.21 -1.59 -6.79
N ALA A 72 -18.69 -0.84 -7.78
CA ALA A 72 -18.68 -1.24 -9.19
C ALA A 72 -17.24 -1.45 -9.71
N GLN A 73 -16.32 -0.54 -9.38
CA GLN A 73 -14.91 -0.65 -9.79
C GLN A 73 -14.22 -1.87 -9.17
N ILE A 74 -14.37 -2.07 -7.86
CA ILE A 74 -13.75 -3.22 -7.18
C ILE A 74 -14.34 -4.54 -7.69
N SER A 75 -15.65 -4.59 -7.94
CA SER A 75 -16.31 -5.76 -8.55
C SER A 75 -15.78 -6.07 -9.94
N GLY A 76 -15.55 -5.04 -10.75
CA GLY A 76 -15.05 -5.19 -12.13
C GLY A 76 -13.64 -5.75 -12.21
N VAL A 77 -12.78 -5.45 -11.22
CA VAL A 77 -11.38 -5.90 -11.20
C VAL A 77 -11.21 -7.22 -10.44
N MET A 78 -11.90 -7.38 -9.31
CA MET A 78 -11.64 -8.47 -8.35
C MET A 78 -12.81 -9.46 -8.23
N GLY A 79 -13.87 -9.30 -9.02
CA GLY A 79 -15.08 -10.13 -8.95
C GLY A 79 -16.04 -9.73 -7.82
N PRO A 80 -17.28 -10.26 -7.84
CA PRO A 80 -18.37 -9.81 -6.98
C PRO A 80 -18.14 -10.06 -5.47
N GLN A 81 -17.39 -11.09 -5.09
CA GLN A 81 -17.11 -11.39 -3.66
C GLN A 81 -16.30 -10.29 -2.96
N SER A 82 -15.47 -9.57 -3.71
CA SER A 82 -14.65 -8.45 -3.22
C SER A 82 -15.50 -7.22 -2.89
N ALA A 83 -16.63 -7.08 -3.58
CA ALA A 83 -17.59 -6.00 -3.38
C ALA A 83 -18.36 -6.15 -2.05
N ASP A 84 -18.64 -7.38 -1.65
CA ASP A 84 -19.28 -7.68 -0.37
C ASP A 84 -18.33 -7.40 0.79
N LEU A 85 -17.05 -7.75 0.64
CA LEU A 85 -15.99 -7.36 1.58
C LEU A 85 -15.88 -5.84 1.74
N LEU A 86 -15.92 -5.10 0.63
CA LEU A 86 -15.94 -3.64 0.63
C LEU A 86 -17.17 -3.10 1.39
N LYS A 87 -18.37 -3.58 1.04
CA LYS A 87 -19.62 -3.16 1.69
C LYS A 87 -19.58 -3.40 3.19
N ALA A 88 -19.25 -4.61 3.61
CA ALA A 88 -19.19 -4.99 5.03
C ALA A 88 -18.18 -4.14 5.80
N THR A 89 -17.04 -3.83 5.17
CA THR A 89 -15.99 -2.98 5.76
C THR A 89 -16.45 -1.54 5.94
N ILE A 90 -17.05 -0.95 4.89
CA ILE A 90 -17.58 0.41 4.94
C ILE A 90 -18.72 0.48 5.97
N GLU A 91 -19.63 -0.49 5.97
CA GLU A 91 -20.80 -0.51 6.85
C GLU A 91 -20.40 -0.66 8.33
N THR A 92 -19.40 -1.48 8.62
CA THR A 92 -18.84 -1.64 9.96
C THR A 92 -18.21 -0.34 10.45
N ALA A 93 -17.42 0.32 9.60
CA ALA A 93 -16.72 1.52 10.00
C ALA A 93 -17.54 2.82 9.88
N SER A 94 -18.71 2.77 9.22
CA SER A 94 -19.67 3.87 9.16
C SER A 94 -20.54 3.96 10.42
N ARG A 95 -20.48 2.98 11.33
CA ARG A 95 -21.20 3.05 12.62
C ARG A 95 -20.54 4.10 13.52
N PRO A 96 -21.13 5.28 13.73
CA PRO A 96 -20.47 6.33 14.50
C PRO A 96 -20.57 5.99 15.98
N TRP A 97 -19.45 6.12 16.71
CA TRP A 97 -19.54 6.73 18.03
C TRP A 97 -19.98 8.17 17.80
N SER A 98 -21.20 8.49 18.19
CA SER A 98 -21.83 9.78 17.90
C SER A 98 -21.08 10.93 18.59
N GLY A 99 -20.68 11.94 17.81
CA GLY A 99 -20.14 13.21 18.32
C GLY A 99 -18.93 13.76 17.56
N ALA A 100 -18.80 15.09 17.50
CA ALA A 100 -17.65 15.78 16.90
C ALA A 100 -16.32 15.39 17.57
N LEU A 101 -16.33 15.17 18.88
CA LEU A 101 -15.18 14.68 19.65
C LEU A 101 -14.71 13.29 19.21
N ALA A 102 -15.64 12.35 19.02
CA ALA A 102 -15.32 11.00 18.56
C ALA A 102 -14.72 11.02 17.14
N THR A 103 -15.22 11.91 16.28
CA THR A 103 -14.68 12.11 14.93
C THR A 103 -13.24 12.63 14.95
N ILE A 104 -12.96 13.63 15.80
CA ILE A 104 -11.61 14.20 15.94
C ILE A 104 -10.63 13.15 16.50
N ILE A 105 -11.03 12.44 17.56
CA ILE A 105 -10.19 11.38 18.16
C ILE A 105 -9.94 10.25 17.16
N GLY A 106 -10.96 9.82 16.42
CA GLY A 106 -10.84 8.82 15.37
C GLY A 106 -9.88 9.25 14.27
N LEU A 107 -10.00 10.50 13.79
CA LEU A 107 -9.11 11.05 12.77
C LEU A 107 -7.65 11.13 13.25
N VAL A 108 -7.42 11.60 14.47
CA VAL A 108 -6.07 11.67 15.06
C VAL A 108 -5.47 10.27 15.24
N THR A 109 -6.26 9.34 15.79
CA THR A 109 -5.82 7.94 15.99
C THR A 109 -5.47 7.29 14.67
N LEU A 110 -6.30 7.49 13.65
CA LEU A 110 -6.09 7.02 12.28
C LEU A 110 -4.79 7.59 11.68
N LEU A 111 -4.58 8.91 11.79
CA LEU A 111 -3.37 9.54 11.27
C LEU A 111 -2.11 9.01 11.96
N ILE A 112 -2.15 8.77 13.27
CA ILE A 112 -1.02 8.22 14.03
C ILE A 112 -0.74 6.77 13.61
N THR A 113 -1.76 5.91 13.56
CA THR A 113 -1.60 4.49 13.17
C THR A 113 -1.16 4.35 11.71
N ALA A 114 -1.81 5.08 10.78
CA ALA A 114 -1.43 5.07 9.38
C ALA A 114 0.00 5.56 9.18
N SER A 115 0.41 6.62 9.89
CA SER A 115 1.79 7.11 9.85
C SER A 115 2.77 6.06 10.40
N GLY A 116 2.42 5.36 11.49
CA GLY A 116 3.21 4.26 12.07
C GLY A 116 3.58 3.18 11.05
N VAL A 117 2.61 2.76 10.22
CA VAL A 117 2.82 1.76 9.16
C VAL A 117 3.89 2.18 8.16
N PHE A 118 3.87 3.44 7.68
CA PHE A 118 4.90 3.95 6.77
C PHE A 118 6.28 4.03 7.44
N GLY A 119 6.31 4.23 8.76
CA GLY A 119 7.54 4.15 9.55
C GLY A 119 8.16 2.78 9.52
N GLU A 120 7.35 1.77 9.82
CA GLU A 120 7.79 0.38 9.82
C GLU A 120 8.26 -0.06 8.43
N MET A 121 7.54 0.35 7.38
CA MET A 121 7.94 0.08 6.00
C MET A 121 9.29 0.71 5.66
N GLN A 122 9.50 1.99 6.02
CA GLN A 122 10.79 2.65 5.81
C GLN A 122 11.91 1.98 6.60
N GLN A 123 11.64 1.55 7.82
CA GLN A 123 12.61 0.86 8.65
C GLN A 123 12.98 -0.51 8.06
N SER A 124 11.98 -1.28 7.64
CA SER A 124 12.17 -2.55 6.93
C SER A 124 13.02 -2.37 5.65
N LEU A 125 12.74 -1.34 4.85
CA LEU A 125 13.53 -1.03 3.66
C LEU A 125 14.96 -0.60 3.99
N ASN A 126 15.14 0.20 5.04
CA ASN A 126 16.47 0.61 5.50
C ASN A 126 17.29 -0.58 6.01
N GLU A 127 16.66 -1.56 6.66
CA GLU A 127 17.31 -2.81 7.07
C GLU A 127 17.73 -3.65 5.86
N ILE A 128 16.83 -3.87 4.90
CA ILE A 128 17.13 -4.59 3.65
C ILE A 128 18.30 -3.93 2.90
N TRP A 129 18.30 -2.59 2.80
CA TRP A 129 19.36 -1.85 2.12
C TRP A 129 20.57 -1.50 2.99
N LYS A 130 20.63 -2.00 4.23
CA LYS A 130 21.75 -1.81 5.18
C LYS A 130 22.10 -0.32 5.37
N VAL A 131 21.08 0.53 5.37
CA VAL A 131 21.21 1.96 5.61
C VAL A 131 21.29 2.18 7.11
N GLU A 132 22.41 2.73 7.60
CA GLU A 132 22.60 2.98 9.02
C GLU A 132 21.49 3.89 9.59
N PRO A 133 20.87 3.51 10.73
CA PRO A 133 19.86 4.32 11.36
C PRO A 133 20.48 5.61 11.90
N ARG A 134 20.27 6.71 11.16
CA ARG A 134 20.74 8.04 11.56
C ARG A 134 19.73 8.65 12.54
N ALA A 135 20.23 9.19 13.66
CA ALA A 135 19.41 9.78 14.72
C ALA A 135 18.27 10.66 14.17
N MET A 136 17.04 10.28 14.49
CA MET A 136 15.83 10.87 13.94
C MET A 136 15.42 12.08 14.79
N SER A 137 15.58 13.29 14.25
CA SER A 137 14.96 14.48 14.85
C SER A 137 13.46 14.47 14.56
N LEU A 138 12.63 14.88 15.52
CA LEU A 138 11.18 14.99 15.37
C LEU A 138 10.78 15.79 14.12
N SER A 139 11.53 16.84 13.79
CA SER A 139 11.34 17.65 12.58
C SER A 139 11.57 16.87 11.27
N ARG A 140 12.56 15.97 11.28
CA ARG A 140 12.93 15.14 10.13
C ARG A 140 11.94 14.00 9.94
N LEU A 141 11.42 13.43 11.04
CA LEU A 141 10.31 12.48 11.00
C LEU A 141 9.06 13.11 10.39
N VAL A 142 8.65 14.29 10.86
CA VAL A 142 7.49 15.01 10.30
C VAL A 142 7.69 15.31 8.81
N ARG A 143 8.89 15.77 8.40
CA ARG A 143 9.18 16.05 6.98
C ARG A 143 9.19 14.79 6.11
N ALA A 144 9.74 13.68 6.61
CA ALA A 144 9.72 12.40 5.92
C ALA A 144 8.28 11.87 5.76
N ARG A 145 7.46 11.99 6.81
CA ARG A 145 6.04 11.60 6.77
C ARG A 145 5.22 12.52 5.86
N ALA A 146 5.50 13.82 5.85
CA ALA A 146 4.87 14.77 4.94
C ALA A 146 5.20 14.45 3.47
N ALA A 147 6.46 14.07 3.17
CA ALA A 147 6.85 13.65 1.82
C ALA A 147 6.15 12.35 1.39
N SER A 148 6.09 11.33 2.27
CA SER A 148 5.38 10.09 1.96
C SER A 148 3.87 10.29 1.83
N LEU A 149 3.26 11.10 2.70
CA LEU A 149 1.84 11.46 2.59
C LEU A 149 1.58 12.26 1.30
N GLY A 150 2.48 13.17 0.93
CA GLY A 150 2.40 13.91 -0.33
C GLY A 150 2.45 12.99 -1.55
N LEU A 151 3.33 11.98 -1.54
CA LEU A 151 3.41 10.96 -2.59
C LEU A 151 2.12 10.15 -2.67
N VAL A 152 1.60 9.67 -1.53
CA VAL A 152 0.34 8.92 -1.46
C VAL A 152 -0.82 9.78 -1.95
N ALA A 153 -0.89 11.05 -1.56
CA ALA A 153 -1.91 11.98 -2.01
C ALA A 153 -1.83 12.23 -3.52
N ALA A 154 -0.62 12.38 -4.08
CA ALA A 154 -0.41 12.54 -5.51
C ALA A 154 -0.85 11.29 -6.29
N LEU A 155 -0.47 10.10 -5.82
CA LEU A 155 -0.90 8.82 -6.42
C LEU A 155 -2.41 8.64 -6.33
N GLY A 156 -3.02 8.94 -5.18
CA GLY A 156 -4.46 8.90 -4.97
C GLY A 156 -5.20 9.85 -5.90
N PHE A 157 -4.72 11.09 -6.04
CA PHE A 157 -5.27 12.06 -6.98
C PHE A 157 -5.17 11.56 -8.42
N MET A 158 -4.02 11.03 -8.82
CA MET A 158 -3.80 10.48 -10.16
C MET A 158 -4.75 9.31 -10.46
N LEU A 159 -5.02 8.46 -9.45
CA LEU A 159 -6.02 7.39 -9.50
C LEU A 159 -7.44 7.92 -9.67
N LEU A 160 -7.82 8.97 -8.93
CA LEU A 160 -9.13 9.61 -9.06
C LEU A 160 -9.32 10.23 -10.45
N VAL A 161 -8.29 10.86 -11.00
CA VAL A 161 -8.32 11.39 -12.37
C VAL A 161 -8.46 10.25 -13.39
N SER A 162 -7.71 9.15 -13.22
CA SER A 162 -7.84 7.95 -14.06
C SER A 162 -9.25 7.36 -14.02
N LEU A 163 -9.83 7.27 -12.82
CA LEU A 163 -11.20 6.82 -12.62
C LEU A 163 -12.19 7.73 -13.34
N ALA A 164 -12.09 9.05 -13.15
CA ALA A 164 -12.96 10.03 -13.78
C ALA A 164 -12.86 9.98 -15.32
N ALA A 165 -11.65 9.78 -15.86
CA ALA A 165 -11.45 9.59 -17.28
C ALA A 165 -12.10 8.29 -17.77
N SER A 166 -11.93 7.18 -17.04
CA SER A 166 -12.51 5.88 -17.39
C SER A 166 -14.04 5.89 -17.38
N THR A 167 -14.65 6.55 -16.39
CA THR A 167 -16.11 6.70 -16.33
C THR A 167 -16.63 7.61 -17.44
N ALA A 168 -15.93 8.72 -17.74
CA ALA A 168 -16.29 9.59 -18.85
C ALA A 168 -16.26 8.86 -20.20
N ILE A 169 -15.25 8.01 -20.45
CA ILE A 169 -15.16 7.18 -21.67
C ILE A 169 -16.31 6.17 -21.70
N SER A 170 -16.58 5.48 -20.59
CA SER A 170 -17.65 4.48 -20.49
C SER A 170 -19.05 5.04 -20.76
N VAL A 171 -19.30 6.30 -20.39
CA VAL A 171 -20.60 6.96 -20.65
C VAL A 171 -20.74 7.43 -22.10
N LEU A 172 -19.62 7.67 -22.80
CA LEU A 172 -19.60 8.14 -24.19
C LEU A 172 -19.52 7.02 -25.23
N ALA A 173 -19.14 5.80 -24.82
CA ALA A 173 -19.04 4.60 -25.66
C ALA A 173 -20.34 3.78 -25.64
#